data_AF-A0A2Z6D444-F1
#
_entry.id   AF-A0A2Z6D444-F1
#
_cell.length_a   1.000
_cell.length_b   1.000
_cell.length_c   1.000
_cell.angle_alpha   90.00
_cell.angle_beta   90.00
_cell.angle_gamma   90.00
#
_symmetry.space_group_name_H-M   'P 1'
#
loop_
_entity.id
_entity.type
_entity.pdbx_description
1 polymer ?
#
loop_
_entity_poly.entity_id
_entity_poly.type
_entity_poly.pdbx_seq_one_letter_code
_entity_poly.pdbx_strand_id
1 'polypeptide(L)'
;MQTIEGDYAVLPPLLSREEAAKRLGVATRTLQSYLNIARIFIEEFKEFNHPRTGTLNRWAKLTLWHIESLEKIRDRISEVGIAQTEIELSKGEL
;
A
#
# COMPACT_ATOMS: atom_id res chain seq x y z
N MET A 1 39.30 -18.58 -1.17
CA MET A 1 38.45 -17.84 -0.22
C MET A 1 38.07 -16.51 -0.85
N GLN A 2 36.80 -16.32 -1.20
CA GLN A 2 36.03 -15.07 -1.11
C GLN A 2 34.74 -15.27 -1.92
N THR A 3 33.74 -15.88 -1.28
CA THR A 3 32.34 -15.69 -1.66
C THR A 3 31.91 -14.35 -1.09
N ILE A 4 31.97 -13.31 -1.91
CA ILE A 4 31.15 -12.11 -1.68
C ILE A 4 29.75 -12.46 -2.17
N GLU A 5 29.01 -13.20 -1.35
CA GLU A 5 27.56 -13.25 -1.45
C GLU A 5 27.05 -11.87 -1.05
N GLY A 6 27.09 -10.96 -2.03
CA GLY A 6 26.39 -9.70 -1.94
C GLY A 6 24.92 -10.05 -1.82
N ASP A 7 24.38 -9.83 -0.62
CA ASP A 7 22.97 -9.81 -0.31
C ASP A 7 22.33 -8.67 -1.14
N TYR A 8 22.15 -8.91 -2.43
CA TYR A 8 21.32 -8.05 -3.27
C TYR A 8 19.90 -8.33 -2.82
N ALA A 9 19.45 -7.60 -1.79
CA ALA A 9 18.05 -7.51 -1.45
C ALA A 9 17.30 -7.28 -2.77
N VAL A 10 16.60 -8.31 -3.25
CA VAL A 10 15.85 -8.25 -4.50
C VAL A 10 14.74 -7.26 -4.23
N LEU A 11 14.96 -6.00 -4.63
CA LEU A 11 13.95 -4.96 -4.48
C LEU A 11 12.70 -5.46 -5.22
N PRO A 12 11.55 -5.56 -4.55
CA PRO A 12 10.34 -6.06 -5.18
C PRO A 12 10.04 -5.23 -6.43
N PRO A 13 9.57 -5.87 -7.52
CA PRO A 13 9.29 -5.17 -8.77
C PRO A 13 8.35 -4.01 -8.51
N LEU A 14 8.72 -2.84 -9.05
CA LEU A 14 7.93 -1.62 -8.94
C LEU A 14 6.71 -1.72 -9.85
N LEU A 15 5.54 -1.45 -9.29
CA LEU A 15 4.25 -1.55 -9.96
C LEU A 15 3.68 -0.17 -10.22
N SER A 16 3.13 0.00 -11.42
CA SER A 16 2.23 1.11 -11.70
C SER A 16 0.92 0.95 -10.91
N ARG A 17 0.20 2.05 -10.75
CA ARG A 17 -1.13 2.04 -10.11
C ARG A 17 -2.13 1.19 -10.87
N GLU A 18 -2.03 1.16 -12.20
CA GLU A 18 -2.92 0.34 -13.04
C GLU A 18 -2.64 -1.15 -12.85
N GLU A 19 -1.37 -1.56 -12.79
CA GLU A 19 -1.00 -2.95 -12.49
C GLU A 19 -1.39 -3.35 -11.07
N ALA A 20 -1.19 -2.46 -10.10
CA ALA A 20 -1.61 -2.68 -8.73
C ALA A 20 -3.13 -2.86 -8.62
N ALA A 21 -3.91 -1.99 -9.28
CA ALA A 21 -5.36 -2.08 -9.31
C ALA A 21 -5.83 -3.38 -9.98
N LYS A 22 -5.20 -3.76 -11.09
CA LYS A 22 -5.46 -5.02 -11.81
C LYS A 22 -5.18 -6.25 -10.94
N ARG A 23 -4.08 -6.24 -10.18
CA ARG A 23 -3.75 -7.33 -9.24
C ARG A 23 -4.75 -7.43 -8.09
N LEU A 24 -5.14 -6.30 -7.52
CA LEU A 24 -6.15 -6.24 -6.45
C LEU A 24 -7.56 -6.59 -6.95
N GLY A 25 -7.78 -6.63 -8.27
CA GLY A 25 -9.10 -6.85 -8.87
C GLY A 25 -10.05 -5.67 -8.65
N VAL A 26 -9.53 -4.46 -8.47
CA VAL A 26 -10.32 -3.26 -8.15
C VAL A 26 -10.13 -2.17 -9.20
N ALA A 27 -11.08 -1.23 -9.27
CA ALA A 27 -10.91 -0.03 -10.09
C ALA A 27 -9.80 0.86 -9.52
N THR A 28 -9.07 1.57 -10.39
CA THR A 28 -8.00 2.51 -9.98
C THR A 28 -8.48 3.55 -8.98
N ARG A 29 -9.74 3.98 -9.06
CA ARG A 29 -10.36 4.89 -8.08
C ARG A 29 -10.49 4.25 -6.69
N THR A 30 -10.83 2.97 -6.62
CA THR A 30 -10.91 2.21 -5.37
C THR A 30 -9.51 2.01 -4.77
N LEU A 31 -8.52 1.68 -5.60
CA LEU A 31 -7.12 1.64 -5.18
C LEU A 31 -6.69 2.99 -4.58
N GLN A 32 -7.09 4.11 -5.18
CA GLN A 32 -6.77 5.44 -4.66
C GLN A 32 -7.37 5.67 -3.26
N SER A 33 -8.58 5.19 -3.00
CA SER A 33 -9.19 5.22 -1.66
C SER A 33 -8.40 4.38 -0.67
N TYR A 34 -8.01 3.16 -1.05
CA TYR A 34 -7.22 2.28 -0.17
C TYR A 34 -5.86 2.89 0.17
N LEU A 35 -5.17 3.47 -0.82
CA LEU A 35 -3.92 4.18 -0.61
C LEU A 35 -4.08 5.42 0.28
N ASN A 36 -5.21 6.12 0.18
CA ASN A 36 -5.50 7.26 1.05
C ASN A 36 -5.66 6.86 2.51
N ILE A 37 -6.22 5.69 2.78
CA ILE A 37 -6.34 5.15 4.13
C ILE A 37 -4.98 4.63 4.59
N ALA A 38 -4.33 3.79 3.77
CA ALA A 38 -3.05 3.16 4.08
C ALA A 38 -1.97 4.20 4.43
N ARG A 39 -1.83 5.29 3.66
CA ARG A 39 -0.81 6.33 3.91
C ARG A 39 -0.97 7.07 5.24
N ILE A 40 -2.15 7.02 5.85
CA ILE A 40 -2.45 7.70 7.12
C ILE A 40 -2.11 6.78 8.29
N PHE A 41 -2.46 5.50 8.18
CA PHE A 41 -2.43 4.58 9.31
C PHE A 41 -1.30 3.55 9.26
N ILE A 42 -0.76 3.23 8.07
CA ILE A 42 0.28 2.22 7.90
C ILE A 42 1.62 2.92 7.63
N GLU A 43 2.62 2.61 8.45
CA GLU A 43 3.94 3.22 8.38
C GLU A 43 4.63 3.00 7.03
N GLU A 44 4.50 1.80 6.46
CA GLU A 44 5.04 1.43 5.15
C GLU A 44 4.53 2.35 4.03
N PHE A 45 3.33 2.93 4.19
CA PHE A 45 2.73 3.82 3.19
C PHE A 45 3.02 5.30 3.45
N LYS A 46 3.84 5.66 4.44
CA LYS A 46 4.20 7.07 4.69
C LYS A 46 4.85 7.74 3.48
N GLU A 47 5.57 6.99 2.65
CA GLU A 47 6.17 7.48 1.40
C GLU A 47 5.13 7.96 0.35
N PHE A 48 3.88 7.51 0.49
CA PHE A 48 2.77 7.95 -0.35
C PHE A 48 2.19 9.28 0.11
N ASN A 49 2.67 9.88 1.21
CA ASN A 49 2.32 11.25 1.57
C ASN A 49 3.19 12.24 0.81
N HIS A 50 2.54 13.15 0.09
CA HIS A 50 3.22 14.23 -0.58
C HIS A 50 3.78 15.22 0.47
N PRO A 51 5.10 15.48 0.48
CA PRO A 51 5.77 16.17 1.59
C PRO A 51 5.31 17.62 1.80
N ARG A 52 4.74 18.26 0.77
CA ARG A 52 4.25 19.65 0.86
C ARG A 52 2.76 19.80 1.15
N THR A 53 1.95 18.81 0.78
CA THR A 53 0.48 18.96 0.79
C THR A 53 -0.20 17.94 1.69
N GLY A 54 0.52 16.90 2.14
CA GLY A 54 -0.06 15.79 2.90
C GLY A 54 -1.11 14.99 2.10
N THR A 55 -1.18 15.19 0.78
CA THR A 55 -2.08 14.44 -0.11
C THR A 55 -1.38 13.21 -0.68
N LEU A 56 -2.13 12.32 -1.31
CA LEU A 56 -1.55 11.15 -1.97
C LEU A 56 -0.53 11.56 -3.06
N ASN A 57 0.70 11.05 -2.94
CA ASN A 57 1.78 11.26 -3.89
C ASN A 57 1.55 10.40 -5.14
N ARG A 58 1.22 11.04 -6.27
CA ARG A 58 0.98 10.36 -7.56
C ARG A 58 2.21 9.67 -8.13
N TRP A 59 3.40 10.06 -7.69
CA TRP A 59 4.68 9.56 -8.19
C TRP A 59 5.27 8.42 -7.34
N ALA A 60 4.70 8.17 -6.16
CA ALA A 60 5.11 7.04 -5.32
C ALA A 60 4.81 5.72 -6.04
N LYS A 61 5.81 4.83 -6.04
CA LYS A 61 5.76 3.56 -6.76
C LYS A 61 5.30 2.47 -5.80
N LEU A 62 4.45 1.59 -6.29
CA LEU A 62 3.98 0.44 -5.51
C LEU A 62 4.97 -0.69 -5.64
N THR A 63 4.97 -1.60 -4.68
CA THR A 63 5.76 -2.83 -4.68
C THR A 63 4.82 -3.98 -4.36
N LEU A 64 5.29 -5.22 -4.46
CA LEU A 64 4.50 -6.38 -4.08
C LEU A 64 4.05 -6.33 -2.61
N TRP A 65 4.91 -5.89 -1.70
CA TRP A 65 4.56 -5.76 -0.27
C TRP A 65 3.39 -4.79 -0.05
N HIS A 66 3.36 -3.69 -0.80
CA HIS A 66 2.22 -2.78 -0.77
C HIS A 66 0.92 -3.46 -1.25
N ILE A 67 1.00 -4.40 -2.21
CA ILE A 67 -0.19 -5.13 -2.67
C ILE A 67 -0.74 -6.02 -1.57
N GLU A 68 0.12 -6.76 -0.85
CA GLU A 68 -0.30 -7.65 0.24
C GLU A 68 -1.03 -6.87 1.35
N SER A 69 -0.51 -5.70 1.74
CA SER A 69 -1.18 -4.83 2.72
C SER A 69 -2.48 -4.24 2.18
N LEU A 70 -2.54 -3.89 0.89
CA LEU A 70 -3.77 -3.41 0.25
C LEU A 70 -4.83 -4.51 0.08
N GLU A 71 -4.44 -5.78 -0.07
CA GLU A 71 -5.35 -6.93 -0.10
C GLU A 71 -6.02 -7.11 1.25
N LYS A 72 -5.26 -7.03 2.36
CA LYS A 72 -5.83 -7.03 3.71
C LYS A 72 -6.84 -5.90 3.92
N ILE A 73 -6.49 -4.69 3.49
CA ILE A 73 -7.41 -3.54 3.54
C ILE A 73 -8.66 -3.80 2.72
N ARG A 74 -8.53 -4.32 1.49
CA ARG A 74 -9.67 -4.65 0.62
C ARG A 74 -10.61 -5.64 1.29
N ASP A 75 -10.05 -6.73 1.82
CA ASP A 75 -10.84 -7.81 2.43
C ASP A 75 -11.54 -7.29 3.69
N ARG A 76 -10.86 -6.49 4.51
CA ARG A 76 -11.46 -5.85 5.69
C ARG A 76 -12.56 -4.86 5.32
N ILE A 77 -12.34 -4.00 4.33
CA ILE A 77 -13.36 -3.08 3.83
C ILE A 77 -14.58 -3.85 3.29
N SER A 78 -14.36 -5.01 2.69
CA SER A 78 -15.46 -5.84 2.18
C SER A 78 -16.27 -6.50 3.32
N GLU A 79 -15.64 -6.79 4.46
CA GLU A 79 -16.29 -7.39 5.63
C GLU A 79 -17.01 -6.36 6.50
N VAL A 80 -16.35 -5.25 6.85
CA VAL A 80 -16.83 -4.29 7.87
C VAL A 80 -17.06 -2.87 7.33
N GLY A 81 -16.71 -2.60 6.08
CA GLY A 81 -16.80 -1.28 5.47
C GLY A 81 -15.60 -0.37 5.74
N ILE A 82 -15.54 0.73 4.99
CA ILE A 82 -14.41 1.68 5.02
C ILE A 82 -14.24 2.32 6.41
N ALA A 83 -15.31 2.87 6.98
CA ALA A 83 -15.24 3.59 8.25
C ALA A 83 -14.75 2.69 9.41
N GLN A 84 -15.22 1.44 9.46
CA GLN A 84 -14.78 0.51 10.50
C GLN A 84 -13.33 0.09 10.29
N THR A 85 -12.91 -0.13 9.05
CA THR A 85 -11.51 -0.44 8.72
C THR A 85 -10.57 0.69 9.13
N GLU A 86 -10.97 1.96 8.92
CA GLU A 86 -10.19 3.13 9.37
C GLU A 86 -10.06 3.17 10.91
N ILE A 87 -11.11 2.84 11.64
CA ILE A 87 -11.08 2.76 13.11
C ILE A 87 -10.09 1.68 13.56
N GLU A 88 -10.13 0.49 12.98
CA GLU A 88 -9.22 -0.61 13.35
C GLU A 88 -7.77 -0.30 13.02
N LEU A 89 -7.53 0.27 11.84
CA LEU A 89 -6.21 0.76 11.44
C LEU A 89 -5.68 1.85 12.38
N SER A 90 -6.54 2.74 12.86
CA SER A 90 -6.15 3.77 13.84
C SER A 90 -5.73 3.20 15.20
N LYS A 91 -6.19 2.00 15.53
CA LYS A 91 -5.85 1.26 16.75
C LYS A 91 -4.70 0.26 16.56
N GLY A 92 -4.26 0.04 15.31
CA GLY A 92 -3.22 -0.93 14.95
C GLY A 92 -3.70 -2.39 14.95
N GLU A 93 -4.99 -2.63 14.71
CA GLU A 93 -5.63 -3.96 14.80
C GLU A 93 -5.77 -4.68 13.44
N LEU A 94 -4.83 -4.48 12.49
CA LEU A 94 -4.88 -5.05 11.13
C LEU A 94 -3.72 -6.02 10.79
#